data_AF-A0A951VQU0-F1
#
_entry.id   AF-A0A951VQU0-F1
#
_cell.length_a   1.000
_cell.length_b   1.000
_cell.length_c   1.000
_cell.angle_alpha   90.00
_cell.angle_beta   90.00
_cell.angle_gamma   90.00
#
_symmetry.space_group_name_H-M   'P 1'
#
loop_
_entity.id
_entity.type
_entity.pdbx_description
1 polymer ?
#
loop_
_entity_poly.entity_id
_entity_poly.type
_entity_poly.pdbx_seq_one_letter_code
_entity_poly.pdbx_strand_id
1 'polypeptide(L)'
;MKLLEPMAIGSMSLPNRVMVPAMVTRLADEDGWVTQDIADRYVRYAKGGVGLIVVEAMAIHHSNSGPLLRISDDRFIPGLAGMVERIHDTSDSKVVPQIIHFMKVARSGWRQTIDMLSLEDIDRIVEQFGDAVARAREAGFDGAELHSAHAYTLASFLSRRNPRTDDYGGTLEGRLHLIGRVRENILRKVGDDFPVGIRFLSEEFIKDGYTVNESKLIALRLAQLGFAYLSLSVGGKFEDAEHVPGQVPYPYTGYSGDRCMPGAWYPPALHAGLAGEIKAFVNAKGYATPVAAAGKISDPADAERVLTEGAMDFVAIARGLLADPDWVNKVRAGQLDRIIRCDYCNVCKHLDGTHKKVVCFLWPKGDLQAPADDAVTTAPAWGSDKGNLKIRQEGGAAVLTWTKTPGAARYDVYRAADDGEVTVEDAVKVTRWVDNTIMAGMSYRYYVRACGPTGDASPPSNTVHLAPEMPADATAGRARTEA
;
A
#
# COMPACT_ATOMS: atom_id res chain seq x y z
N MET A 1 1.94 20.13 -11.47
CA MET A 1 2.25 19.13 -10.44
C MET A 1 3.00 18.01 -11.11
N LYS A 2 4.24 17.73 -10.70
CA LYS A 2 5.07 16.65 -11.22
C LYS A 2 4.33 15.31 -11.17
N LEU A 3 3.55 15.09 -10.10
CA LEU A 3 2.66 13.95 -9.91
C LEU A 3 1.77 13.61 -11.11
N LEU A 4 1.29 14.62 -11.85
CA LEU A 4 0.36 14.46 -12.96
C LEU A 4 1.03 14.46 -14.34
N GLU A 5 2.36 14.60 -14.38
CA GLU A 5 3.11 14.54 -15.63
C GLU A 5 3.27 13.09 -16.10
N PRO A 6 3.20 12.83 -17.41
CA PRO A 6 3.43 11.50 -17.95
C PRO A 6 4.88 11.05 -17.71
N MET A 7 5.10 9.73 -17.73
CA MET A 7 6.41 9.12 -17.55
C MET A 7 6.57 7.85 -18.40
N ALA A 8 7.73 7.64 -19.00
CA ALA A 8 8.07 6.39 -19.68
C ALA A 8 8.71 5.37 -18.72
N ILE A 9 8.35 4.10 -18.86
CA ILE A 9 8.96 2.95 -18.18
C ILE A 9 9.14 1.83 -19.21
N GLY A 10 10.36 1.64 -19.71
CA GLY A 10 10.57 0.75 -20.85
C GLY A 10 9.73 1.19 -22.05
N SER A 11 8.95 0.27 -22.63
CA SER A 11 7.99 0.55 -23.71
C SER A 11 6.64 1.10 -23.21
N MET A 12 6.39 1.15 -21.91
CA MET A 12 5.16 1.73 -21.34
C MET A 12 5.25 3.25 -21.25
N SER A 13 4.17 3.93 -21.63
CA SER A 13 3.95 5.36 -21.35
C SER A 13 2.84 5.50 -20.32
N LEU A 14 3.19 5.88 -19.09
CA LEU A 14 2.25 6.12 -18.01
C LEU A 14 1.67 7.54 -18.14
N PRO A 15 0.35 7.73 -17.99
CA PRO A 15 -0.28 9.04 -18.12
C PRO A 15 -0.01 9.97 -16.92
N ASN A 16 0.49 9.43 -15.81
CA ASN A 16 0.90 10.17 -14.61
C ASN A 16 1.80 9.32 -13.71
N ARG A 17 2.32 9.91 -12.63
CA ARG A 17 3.28 9.29 -11.71
C ARG A 17 2.62 8.62 -10.50
N VAL A 18 1.42 8.09 -10.66
CA VAL A 18 0.67 7.41 -9.60
C VAL A 18 0.55 5.92 -9.92
N MET A 19 0.95 5.09 -8.96
CA MET A 19 0.86 3.65 -9.03
C MET A 19 -0.07 3.13 -7.92
N VAL A 20 -0.99 2.24 -8.25
CA VAL A 20 -1.58 1.35 -7.23
C VAL A 20 -0.72 0.09 -7.16
N PRO A 21 0.00 -0.15 -6.05
CA PRO A 21 0.76 -1.38 -5.88
C PRO A 21 -0.17 -2.55 -5.57
N ALA A 22 0.31 -3.77 -5.81
CA ALA A 22 -0.46 -4.99 -5.55
C ALA A 22 -0.98 -5.05 -4.11
N MET A 23 -2.27 -5.35 -3.98
CA MET A 23 -2.98 -5.63 -2.74
C MET A 23 -3.90 -6.82 -3.01
N VAL A 24 -3.72 -7.93 -2.28
CA VAL A 24 -4.63 -9.08 -2.41
C VAL A 24 -6.04 -8.67 -1.97
N THR A 25 -7.01 -8.95 -2.83
CA THR A 25 -8.40 -8.51 -2.68
C THR A 25 -9.30 -9.62 -2.13
N ARG A 26 -8.91 -10.88 -2.32
CA ARG A 26 -9.74 -12.08 -2.08
C ARG A 26 -11.05 -12.06 -2.90
N LEU A 27 -11.04 -11.40 -4.07
CA LEU A 27 -12.20 -11.31 -4.98
C LEU A 27 -12.13 -12.31 -6.14
N ALA A 28 -10.97 -12.91 -6.41
CA ALA A 28 -10.86 -14.09 -7.26
C ALA A 28 -11.69 -15.25 -6.67
N ASP A 29 -12.07 -16.20 -7.51
CA ASP A 29 -12.73 -17.41 -7.01
C ASP A 29 -11.74 -18.38 -6.35
N GLU A 30 -12.27 -19.43 -5.74
CA GLU A 30 -11.46 -20.43 -5.02
C GLU A 30 -10.47 -21.19 -5.89
N ASP A 31 -10.62 -21.18 -7.22
CA ASP A 31 -9.71 -21.85 -8.15
C ASP A 31 -8.69 -20.89 -8.77
N GLY A 32 -8.81 -19.59 -8.46
CA GLY A 32 -7.93 -18.50 -8.88
C GLY A 32 -8.32 -17.83 -10.19
N TRP A 33 -9.58 -17.98 -10.62
CA TRP A 33 -10.10 -17.33 -11.81
C TRP A 33 -10.49 -15.88 -11.56
N VAL A 34 -10.41 -15.09 -12.63
CA VAL A 34 -10.98 -13.75 -12.68
C VAL A 34 -12.49 -13.82 -12.53
N THR A 35 -13.01 -13.08 -11.56
CA THR A 35 -14.44 -12.84 -11.36
C THR A 35 -14.83 -11.44 -11.82
N GLN A 36 -16.13 -11.16 -11.89
CA GLN A 36 -16.62 -9.81 -12.13
C GLN A 36 -16.16 -8.84 -11.03
N ASP A 37 -16.21 -9.25 -9.75
CA ASP A 37 -15.83 -8.42 -8.60
C ASP A 37 -14.38 -7.93 -8.68
N ILE A 38 -13.44 -8.82 -9.03
CA ILE A 38 -12.03 -8.43 -9.13
C ILE A 38 -11.77 -7.56 -10.36
N ALA A 39 -12.41 -7.85 -11.51
CA ALA A 39 -12.29 -7.02 -12.69
C ALA A 39 -12.86 -5.61 -12.44
N ASP A 40 -14.00 -5.49 -11.75
CA ASP A 40 -14.59 -4.20 -11.37
C ASP A 40 -13.68 -3.39 -10.43
N ARG A 41 -12.95 -4.06 -9.52
CA ARG A 41 -11.97 -3.40 -8.65
C ARG A 41 -10.88 -2.70 -9.45
N TYR A 42 -10.31 -3.38 -10.44
CA TYR A 42 -9.22 -2.80 -11.24
C TYR A 42 -9.72 -1.78 -12.28
N VAL A 43 -10.90 -2.01 -12.86
CA VAL A 43 -11.58 -1.00 -13.68
C VAL A 43 -11.86 0.28 -12.88
N ARG A 44 -12.16 0.20 -11.58
CA ARG A 44 -12.34 1.43 -10.75
C ARG A 44 -11.06 2.25 -10.62
N TYR A 45 -9.89 1.63 -10.50
CA TYR A 45 -8.62 2.37 -10.51
C TYR A 45 -8.34 3.01 -11.88
N ALA A 46 -8.68 2.31 -12.97
CA ALA A 46 -8.58 2.83 -14.33
C ALA A 46 -9.48 4.06 -14.54
N LYS A 47 -10.76 3.97 -14.18
CA LYS A 47 -11.72 5.11 -14.18
C LYS A 47 -11.20 6.29 -13.37
N GLY A 48 -10.56 6.01 -12.25
CA GLY A 48 -9.97 7.00 -11.36
C GLY A 48 -8.73 7.71 -11.90
N GLY A 49 -8.20 7.27 -13.05
CA GLY A 49 -7.08 7.88 -13.75
C GLY A 49 -5.70 7.49 -13.23
N VAL A 50 -5.56 6.33 -12.57
CA VAL A 50 -4.26 5.84 -12.07
C VAL A 50 -3.27 5.59 -13.21
N GLY A 51 -2.00 5.97 -13.05
CA GLY A 51 -0.99 5.80 -14.09
C GLY A 51 -0.58 4.34 -14.32
N LEU A 52 -0.20 3.64 -13.26
CA LEU A 52 0.19 2.22 -13.28
C LEU A 52 -0.63 1.40 -12.28
N ILE A 53 -1.29 0.37 -12.76
CA ILE A 53 -2.10 -0.56 -11.99
C ILE A 53 -1.35 -1.87 -11.87
N VAL A 54 -0.87 -2.18 -10.67
CA VAL A 54 -0.34 -3.51 -10.38
C VAL A 54 -1.47 -4.37 -9.83
N VAL A 55 -1.92 -5.32 -10.64
CA VAL A 55 -2.90 -6.32 -10.24
C VAL A 55 -2.31 -7.19 -9.14
N GLU A 56 -3.16 -7.67 -8.23
CA GLU A 56 -2.78 -8.45 -7.05
C GLU A 56 -1.84 -9.60 -7.39
N ALA A 57 -1.20 -10.12 -6.35
CA ALA A 57 -0.27 -11.23 -6.47
C ALA A 57 -0.92 -12.41 -7.24
N MET A 58 -0.30 -12.83 -8.35
CA MET A 58 -0.75 -13.93 -9.18
C MET A 58 0.17 -15.13 -9.01
N ALA A 59 -0.38 -16.23 -8.49
CA ALA A 59 0.41 -17.40 -8.18
C ALA A 59 0.89 -18.11 -9.45
N ILE A 60 2.17 -18.46 -9.47
CA ILE A 60 2.79 -19.33 -10.49
C ILE A 60 2.65 -20.83 -10.16
N HIS A 61 2.03 -21.15 -9.02
CA HIS A 61 1.80 -22.52 -8.58
C HIS A 61 0.64 -23.19 -9.34
N HIS A 62 0.83 -24.44 -9.75
CA HIS A 62 -0.24 -25.29 -10.29
C HIS A 62 -1.16 -25.86 -9.20
N SER A 63 -0.70 -25.89 -7.95
CA SER A 63 -1.57 -26.20 -6.81
C SER A 63 -2.56 -25.08 -6.55
N ASN A 64 -3.77 -25.43 -6.12
CA ASN A 64 -4.75 -24.44 -5.69
C ASN A 64 -4.23 -23.68 -4.45
N SER A 65 -4.45 -22.37 -4.41
CA SER A 65 -4.02 -21.44 -3.36
C SER A 65 -5.16 -20.58 -2.80
N GLY A 66 -6.41 -21.03 -2.96
CA GLY A 66 -7.60 -20.30 -2.52
C GLY A 66 -7.89 -19.09 -3.40
N PRO A 67 -8.63 -18.08 -2.89
CA PRO A 67 -9.08 -16.92 -3.66
C PRO A 67 -7.95 -15.91 -3.89
N LEU A 68 -7.01 -16.30 -4.74
CA LEU A 68 -5.86 -15.56 -5.23
C LEU A 68 -5.76 -15.81 -6.74
N LEU A 69 -5.63 -14.75 -7.55
CA LEU A 69 -5.47 -14.91 -8.99
C LEU A 69 -4.30 -15.84 -9.34
N ARG A 70 -4.42 -16.52 -10.48
CA ARG A 70 -3.43 -17.48 -10.96
C ARG A 70 -3.06 -17.20 -12.41
N ILE A 71 -1.80 -17.47 -12.70
CA ILE A 71 -1.21 -17.33 -14.03
C ILE A 71 -0.25 -18.51 -14.30
N SER A 72 -0.50 -19.63 -13.63
CA SER A 72 0.33 -20.83 -13.70
C SER A 72 0.03 -21.72 -14.89
N ASP A 73 -1.06 -21.50 -15.60
CA ASP A 73 -1.55 -22.36 -16.68
C ASP A 73 -2.28 -21.53 -17.74
N ASP A 74 -2.21 -21.95 -19.00
CA ASP A 74 -2.76 -21.24 -20.15
C ASP A 74 -4.27 -21.05 -20.02
N ARG A 75 -4.94 -21.96 -19.30
CA ARG A 75 -6.38 -21.87 -19.03
C ARG A 75 -6.80 -20.54 -18.40
N PHE A 76 -5.93 -19.86 -17.64
CA PHE A 76 -6.26 -18.60 -16.98
C PHE A 76 -6.19 -17.37 -17.92
N ILE A 77 -5.52 -17.50 -19.08
CA ILE A 77 -5.27 -16.39 -20.01
C ILE A 77 -6.58 -15.71 -20.46
N PRO A 78 -7.65 -16.42 -20.88
CA PRO A 78 -8.85 -15.74 -21.37
C PRO A 78 -9.52 -14.82 -20.34
N GLY A 79 -9.57 -15.24 -19.07
CA GLY A 79 -10.15 -14.42 -18.00
C GLY A 79 -9.28 -13.20 -17.67
N LEU A 80 -7.95 -13.38 -17.67
CA LEU A 80 -7.00 -12.29 -17.48
C LEU A 80 -7.07 -11.29 -18.63
N ALA A 81 -7.10 -11.78 -19.88
CA ALA A 81 -7.21 -10.95 -21.08
C ALA A 81 -8.48 -10.11 -21.07
N GLY A 82 -9.63 -10.71 -20.73
CA GLY A 82 -10.89 -9.96 -20.62
C GLY A 82 -10.87 -8.88 -19.52
N MET A 83 -10.13 -9.08 -18.43
CA MET A 83 -9.95 -8.03 -17.41
C MET A 83 -9.03 -6.91 -17.91
N VAL A 84 -7.93 -7.25 -18.58
CA VAL A 84 -6.97 -6.29 -19.14
C VAL A 84 -7.64 -5.43 -20.22
N GLU A 85 -8.37 -6.05 -21.16
CA GLU A 85 -9.13 -5.34 -22.19
C GLU A 85 -10.08 -4.31 -21.59
N ARG A 86 -10.87 -4.69 -20.57
CA ARG A 86 -11.77 -3.76 -19.87
C ARG A 86 -11.05 -2.58 -19.21
N ILE A 87 -9.82 -2.78 -18.73
CA ILE A 87 -9.00 -1.71 -18.14
C ILE A 87 -8.52 -0.76 -19.24
N HIS A 88 -8.01 -1.30 -20.35
CA HIS A 88 -7.55 -0.51 -21.50
C HIS A 88 -8.68 0.26 -22.20
N ASP A 89 -9.88 -0.33 -22.29
CA ASP A 89 -11.07 0.35 -22.82
C ASP A 89 -11.54 1.52 -21.93
N THR A 90 -11.12 1.53 -20.66
CA THR A 90 -11.56 2.52 -19.68
C THR A 90 -10.66 3.76 -19.65
N SER A 91 -9.34 3.59 -19.78
CA SER A 91 -8.37 4.68 -19.68
C SER A 91 -7.00 4.30 -20.26
N ASP A 92 -6.13 5.30 -20.42
CA ASP A 92 -4.71 5.10 -20.78
C ASP A 92 -3.85 4.50 -19.64
N SER A 93 -4.48 3.99 -18.57
CA SER A 93 -3.79 3.35 -17.46
C SER A 93 -3.01 2.14 -17.95
N LYS A 94 -1.77 2.01 -17.47
CA LYS A 94 -0.97 0.80 -17.71
C LYS A 94 -1.27 -0.24 -16.66
N VAL A 95 -1.32 -1.50 -17.05
CA VAL A 95 -1.65 -2.61 -16.15
C VAL A 95 -0.62 -3.72 -16.24
N VAL A 96 -0.15 -4.17 -15.08
CA VAL A 96 0.81 -5.28 -14.95
C VAL A 96 0.36 -6.24 -13.85
N PRO A 97 0.58 -7.56 -13.97
CA PRO A 97 0.38 -8.49 -12.88
C PRO A 97 1.60 -8.51 -11.96
N GLN A 98 1.37 -8.70 -10.66
CA GLN A 98 2.47 -9.04 -9.75
C GLN A 98 2.65 -10.56 -9.70
N ILE A 99 3.73 -11.07 -10.28
CA ILE A 99 4.05 -12.50 -10.36
C ILE A 99 4.69 -12.97 -9.05
N ILE A 100 4.09 -13.98 -8.41
CA ILE A 100 4.51 -14.44 -7.09
C ILE A 100 4.71 -15.95 -7.00
N HIS A 101 5.72 -16.32 -6.20
CA HIS A 101 5.88 -17.66 -5.67
C HIS A 101 5.98 -17.59 -4.15
N PHE A 102 5.20 -18.41 -3.46
CA PHE A 102 5.22 -18.54 -2.00
C PHE A 102 5.52 -19.97 -1.58
N MET A 103 6.11 -20.13 -0.41
CA MET A 103 6.45 -21.43 0.15
C MET A 103 5.23 -22.08 0.80
N LYS A 104 5.22 -23.41 0.89
CA LYS A 104 4.10 -24.13 1.52
C LYS A 104 3.98 -23.76 2.99
N VAL A 105 2.77 -23.39 3.40
CA VAL A 105 2.39 -23.16 4.80
C VAL A 105 1.25 -24.11 5.15
N ALA A 106 1.40 -24.88 6.22
CA ALA A 106 0.41 -25.83 6.69
C ALA A 106 -0.43 -25.26 7.82
N ARG A 107 -1.67 -25.74 7.96
CA ARG A 107 -2.58 -25.36 9.06
C ARG A 107 -2.04 -25.71 10.45
N SER A 108 -1.09 -26.64 10.54
CA SER A 108 -0.42 -27.02 11.80
C SER A 108 0.53 -25.97 12.35
N GLY A 109 0.89 -24.95 11.57
CA GLY A 109 1.98 -24.03 11.90
C GLY A 109 3.29 -24.36 11.17
N TRP A 110 3.39 -25.56 10.56
CA TRP A 110 4.58 -25.92 9.79
C TRP A 110 4.70 -25.10 8.51
N ARG A 111 5.93 -24.70 8.19
CA ARG A 111 6.25 -23.90 6.99
C ARG A 111 7.50 -24.44 6.31
N GLN A 112 7.45 -24.52 5.00
CA GLN A 112 8.62 -24.80 4.17
C GLN A 112 9.55 -23.58 4.14
N THR A 113 10.86 -23.81 4.28
CA THR A 113 11.90 -22.78 4.18
C THR A 113 12.79 -23.03 2.97
N ILE A 114 13.50 -22.00 2.51
CA ILE A 114 14.24 -22.04 1.23
C ILE A 114 15.39 -23.05 1.19
N ASP A 115 15.93 -23.44 2.34
CA ASP A 115 16.90 -24.52 2.48
C ASP A 115 16.32 -25.91 2.21
N MET A 116 14.99 -26.05 2.25
CA MET A 116 14.31 -27.30 1.88
C MET A 116 14.12 -27.46 0.37
N LEU A 117 14.42 -26.44 -0.43
CA LEU A 117 14.31 -26.51 -1.89
C LEU A 117 15.57 -27.16 -2.48
N SER A 118 15.36 -28.21 -3.26
CA SER A 118 16.43 -28.80 -4.08
C SER A 118 16.80 -27.87 -5.24
N LEU A 119 17.92 -28.15 -5.91
CA LEU A 119 18.30 -27.42 -7.13
C LEU A 119 17.26 -27.61 -8.24
N GLU A 120 16.66 -28.80 -8.35
CA GLU A 120 15.57 -29.08 -9.30
C GLU A 120 14.31 -28.26 -8.98
N ASP A 121 13.97 -28.10 -7.69
CA ASP A 121 12.87 -27.21 -7.30
C ASP A 121 13.15 -25.77 -7.72
N ILE A 122 14.39 -25.31 -7.55
CA ILE A 122 14.81 -23.96 -7.96
C ILE A 122 14.72 -23.80 -9.48
N ASP A 123 15.18 -24.79 -10.25
CA ASP A 123 15.08 -24.79 -11.73
C ASP A 123 13.62 -24.70 -12.18
N ARG A 124 12.72 -25.46 -11.54
CA ARG A 124 11.29 -25.40 -11.82
C ARG A 124 10.70 -24.03 -11.49
N ILE A 125 11.09 -23.42 -10.38
CA ILE A 125 10.64 -22.07 -9.99
C ILE A 125 11.07 -21.05 -11.06
N VAL A 126 12.31 -21.12 -11.54
CA VAL A 126 12.82 -20.25 -12.61
C VAL A 126 11.96 -20.37 -13.87
N GLU A 127 11.64 -21.60 -14.28
CA GLU A 127 10.82 -21.85 -15.46
C GLU A 127 9.39 -21.31 -15.30
N GLN A 128 8.77 -21.55 -14.14
CA GLN A 128 7.43 -21.09 -13.80
C GLN A 128 7.29 -19.56 -13.78
N PHE A 129 8.30 -18.84 -13.27
CA PHE A 129 8.31 -17.37 -13.34
C PHE A 129 8.34 -16.89 -14.79
N GLY A 130 9.17 -17.51 -15.63
CA GLY A 130 9.23 -17.15 -17.05
C GLY A 130 7.95 -17.47 -17.82
N ASP A 131 7.36 -18.65 -17.57
CA ASP A 131 6.06 -19.02 -18.17
C ASP A 131 4.95 -18.04 -17.76
N ALA A 132 4.90 -17.68 -16.48
CA ALA A 132 3.92 -16.73 -15.98
C ALA A 132 4.04 -15.35 -16.64
N VAL A 133 5.26 -14.85 -16.87
CA VAL A 133 5.48 -13.59 -17.59
C VAL A 133 5.12 -13.72 -19.08
N ALA A 134 5.39 -14.87 -19.72
CA ALA A 134 4.95 -15.13 -21.08
C ALA A 134 3.42 -15.10 -21.21
N ARG A 135 2.71 -15.74 -20.28
CA ARG A 135 1.24 -15.68 -20.20
C ARG A 135 0.72 -14.28 -19.92
N ALA A 136 1.44 -13.48 -19.13
CA ALA A 136 1.06 -12.08 -18.90
C ALA A 136 1.11 -11.28 -20.21
N ARG A 137 2.17 -11.47 -21.01
CA ARG A 137 2.28 -10.87 -22.34
C ARG A 137 1.16 -11.35 -23.26
N GLU A 138 0.86 -12.65 -23.27
CA GLU A 138 -0.21 -13.22 -24.09
C GLU A 138 -1.60 -12.71 -23.69
N ALA A 139 -1.85 -12.53 -22.39
CA ALA A 139 -3.07 -11.94 -21.85
C ALA A 139 -3.18 -10.42 -22.11
N GLY A 140 -2.21 -9.80 -22.77
CA GLY A 140 -2.27 -8.40 -23.17
C GLY A 140 -1.86 -7.40 -22.10
N PHE A 141 -1.30 -7.82 -20.96
CA PHE A 141 -0.75 -6.88 -19.97
C PHE A 141 0.34 -6.00 -20.60
N ASP A 142 0.53 -4.78 -20.10
CA ASP A 142 1.54 -3.85 -20.63
C ASP A 142 2.98 -4.20 -20.20
N GLY A 143 3.13 -5.13 -19.25
CA GLY A 143 4.38 -5.54 -18.63
C GLY A 143 4.13 -6.53 -17.49
N ALA A 144 5.14 -6.75 -16.63
CA ALA A 144 4.99 -7.55 -15.41
C ALA A 144 5.78 -6.99 -14.22
N GLU A 145 5.39 -7.34 -13.00
CA GLU A 145 6.14 -7.06 -11.78
C GLU A 145 6.55 -8.36 -11.08
N LEU A 146 7.83 -8.59 -10.84
CA LEU A 146 8.27 -9.72 -10.02
C LEU A 146 8.14 -9.38 -8.54
N HIS A 147 7.58 -10.31 -7.76
CA HIS A 147 7.48 -10.15 -6.32
C HIS A 147 8.69 -10.74 -5.57
N SER A 148 9.63 -9.87 -5.20
CA SER A 148 10.79 -10.16 -4.37
C SER A 148 10.79 -9.37 -3.05
N ALA A 149 9.60 -9.14 -2.49
CA ALA A 149 9.39 -8.46 -1.23
C ALA A 149 8.76 -9.39 -0.18
N HIS A 150 8.73 -8.92 1.07
CA HIS A 150 8.06 -9.56 2.21
C HIS A 150 8.62 -10.97 2.51
N ALA A 151 7.73 -11.93 2.71
CA ALA A 151 8.05 -13.27 3.19
C ALA A 151 7.99 -14.35 2.08
N TYR A 152 8.05 -13.91 0.82
CA TYR A 152 7.88 -14.78 -0.34
C TYR A 152 9.22 -15.22 -0.93
N THR A 153 9.18 -16.19 -1.83
CA THR A 153 10.36 -17.01 -2.16
C THR A 153 11.56 -16.20 -2.62
N LEU A 154 11.41 -15.30 -3.60
CA LEU A 154 12.53 -14.47 -4.07
C LEU A 154 13.09 -13.59 -2.94
N ALA A 155 12.22 -13.03 -2.09
CA ALA A 155 12.62 -12.23 -0.93
C ALA A 155 13.33 -13.05 0.16
N SER A 156 12.92 -14.31 0.36
CA SER A 156 13.59 -15.22 1.29
C SER A 156 14.99 -15.58 0.81
N PHE A 157 15.19 -15.84 -0.48
CA PHE A 157 16.53 -16.05 -1.05
C PHE A 157 17.39 -14.79 -0.92
N LEU A 158 16.80 -13.61 -1.14
CA LEU A 158 17.48 -12.33 -1.04
C LEU A 158 17.84 -11.94 0.41
N SER A 159 17.15 -12.48 1.42
CA SER A 159 17.34 -12.09 2.83
C SER A 159 18.72 -12.48 3.38
N ARG A 160 19.26 -11.69 4.32
CA ARG A 160 20.46 -12.09 5.09
C ARG A 160 20.20 -13.32 5.97
N ARG A 161 18.93 -13.64 6.21
CA ARG A 161 18.49 -14.83 6.95
C ARG A 161 18.47 -16.09 6.10
N ASN A 162 18.84 -16.01 4.81
CA ASN A 162 18.98 -17.17 3.94
C ASN A 162 20.10 -18.10 4.47
N PRO A 163 19.76 -19.33 4.92
CA PRO A 163 20.71 -20.21 5.56
C PRO A 163 21.48 -21.10 4.57
N ARG A 164 21.22 -20.98 3.25
CA ARG A 164 21.88 -21.79 2.24
C ARG A 164 23.38 -21.51 2.17
N THR A 165 24.15 -22.55 1.87
CA THR A 165 25.61 -22.52 1.73
C THR A 165 26.10 -22.85 0.33
N ASP A 166 25.17 -23.07 -0.62
CA ASP A 166 25.46 -23.23 -2.04
C ASP A 166 25.42 -21.88 -2.78
N ASP A 167 25.42 -21.91 -4.11
CA ASP A 167 25.47 -20.72 -4.98
C ASP A 167 24.28 -19.75 -4.79
N TYR A 168 23.28 -20.12 -3.99
CA TYR A 168 22.11 -19.30 -3.70
C TYR A 168 22.15 -18.62 -2.33
N GLY A 169 23.25 -18.73 -1.59
CA GLY A 169 23.39 -18.17 -0.24
C GLY A 169 24.80 -17.68 0.08
N GLY A 170 25.04 -17.38 1.37
CA GLY A 170 26.33 -16.93 1.90
C GLY A 170 26.73 -15.49 1.53
N THR A 171 26.84 -15.17 0.24
CA THR A 171 27.24 -13.84 -0.25
C THR A 171 26.04 -13.04 -0.75
N LEU A 172 26.21 -11.72 -0.94
CA LEU A 172 25.18 -10.89 -1.58
C LEU A 172 24.88 -11.36 -3.02
N GLU A 173 25.92 -11.69 -3.79
CA GLU A 173 25.77 -12.21 -5.16
C GLU A 173 25.04 -13.56 -5.19
N GLY A 174 25.39 -14.48 -4.28
CA GLY A 174 24.70 -15.76 -4.17
C GLY A 174 23.21 -15.58 -3.87
N ARG A 175 22.87 -14.69 -2.94
CA ARG A 175 21.46 -14.35 -2.64
C ARG A 175 20.69 -13.70 -3.79
N LEU A 176 21.39 -13.02 -4.71
CA LEU A 176 20.82 -12.42 -5.91
C LEU A 176 20.74 -13.40 -7.10
N HIS A 177 21.40 -14.55 -7.00
CA HIS A 177 21.59 -15.47 -8.11
C HIS A 177 20.27 -15.97 -8.70
N LEU A 178 19.31 -16.36 -7.85
CA LEU A 178 17.97 -16.80 -8.29
C LEU A 178 17.25 -15.72 -9.11
N ILE A 179 17.30 -14.47 -8.66
CA ILE A 179 16.64 -13.35 -9.36
C ILE A 179 17.28 -13.13 -10.73
N GLY A 180 18.60 -13.26 -10.83
CA GLY A 180 19.33 -13.24 -12.11
C GLY A 180 18.84 -14.33 -13.06
N ARG A 181 18.79 -15.58 -12.60
CA ARG A 181 18.30 -16.72 -13.41
C ARG A 181 16.85 -16.55 -13.87
N VAL A 182 15.98 -16.03 -12.99
CA VAL A 182 14.59 -15.70 -13.35
C VAL A 182 14.56 -14.63 -14.44
N ARG A 183 15.35 -13.55 -14.29
CA ARG A 183 15.41 -12.47 -15.28
C ARG A 183 15.91 -12.95 -16.64
N GLU A 184 16.94 -13.78 -16.67
CA GLU A 184 17.46 -14.39 -17.89
C GLU A 184 16.43 -15.30 -18.57
N ASN A 185 15.70 -16.11 -17.80
CA ASN A 185 14.62 -16.95 -18.34
C ASN A 185 13.51 -16.09 -18.98
N ILE A 186 13.10 -15.03 -18.30
CA ILE A 186 12.11 -14.07 -18.81
C ILE A 186 12.58 -13.45 -20.13
N LEU A 187 13.83 -12.96 -20.20
CA LEU A 187 14.39 -12.39 -21.43
C LEU A 187 14.32 -13.37 -22.62
N ARG A 188 14.61 -14.66 -22.39
CA ARG A 188 14.52 -15.69 -23.43
C ARG A 188 13.09 -15.90 -23.93
N LYS A 189 12.08 -15.74 -23.08
CA LYS A 189 10.68 -16.04 -23.41
C LYS A 189 9.92 -14.86 -24.00
N VAL A 190 10.16 -13.66 -23.49
CA VAL A 190 9.39 -12.46 -23.87
C VAL A 190 10.25 -11.30 -24.36
N GLY A 191 11.55 -11.47 -24.55
CA GLY A 191 12.41 -10.38 -25.01
C GLY A 191 12.58 -9.24 -24.01
N ASP A 192 13.14 -8.13 -24.48
CA ASP A 192 13.36 -6.90 -23.73
C ASP A 192 12.32 -5.81 -24.01
N ASP A 193 11.49 -5.99 -25.05
CA ASP A 193 10.40 -5.09 -25.42
C ASP A 193 9.19 -5.17 -24.46
N PHE A 194 9.10 -6.25 -23.67
CA PHE A 194 8.11 -6.43 -22.61
C PHE A 194 8.68 -5.98 -21.25
N PRO A 195 8.26 -4.83 -20.69
CA PRO A 195 8.87 -4.27 -19.49
C PRO A 195 8.56 -5.12 -18.26
N VAL A 196 9.61 -5.46 -17.51
CA VAL A 196 9.47 -6.20 -16.24
C VAL A 196 10.08 -5.37 -15.11
N GLY A 197 9.26 -4.97 -14.16
CA GLY A 197 9.70 -4.39 -12.90
C GLY A 197 9.92 -5.44 -11.83
N ILE A 198 10.47 -5.00 -10.69
CA ILE A 198 10.64 -5.86 -9.52
C ILE A 198 10.30 -5.10 -8.25
N ARG A 199 9.49 -5.73 -7.40
CA ARG A 199 9.21 -5.23 -6.06
C ARG A 199 10.13 -5.91 -5.05
N PHE A 200 10.92 -5.14 -4.31
CA PHE A 200 11.78 -5.65 -3.24
C PHE A 200 11.75 -4.73 -2.01
N LEU A 201 12.41 -5.12 -0.92
CA LEU A 201 12.41 -4.33 0.31
C LEU A 201 13.55 -3.32 0.30
N SER A 202 13.27 -2.07 0.65
CA SER A 202 14.32 -1.11 1.04
C SER A 202 14.99 -1.53 2.35
N GLU A 203 14.23 -2.20 3.21
CA GLU A 203 14.69 -2.70 4.50
C GLU A 203 13.78 -3.85 4.98
N GLU A 204 14.37 -4.88 5.56
CA GLU A 204 13.59 -6.02 6.09
C GLU A 204 12.94 -5.74 7.45
N PHE A 205 13.44 -4.76 8.22
CA PHE A 205 12.99 -4.46 9.58
C PHE A 205 12.91 -5.66 10.53
N ILE A 206 13.84 -6.60 10.36
CA ILE A 206 14.04 -7.74 11.27
C ILE A 206 15.46 -7.74 11.80
N LYS A 207 15.65 -8.40 12.95
CA LYS A 207 16.99 -8.65 13.48
C LYS A 207 17.81 -9.46 12.48
N ASP A 208 19.04 -9.01 12.24
CA ASP A 208 19.99 -9.60 11.29
C ASP A 208 19.50 -9.63 9.82
N GLY A 209 18.43 -8.89 9.50
CA GLY A 209 18.01 -8.65 8.12
C GLY A 209 18.91 -7.62 7.42
N TYR A 210 18.69 -7.41 6.13
CA TYR A 210 19.34 -6.31 5.43
C TYR A 210 18.63 -4.97 5.66
N THR A 211 19.42 -3.91 5.62
CA THR A 211 18.99 -2.51 5.76
C THR A 211 19.18 -1.76 4.44
N VAL A 212 18.83 -0.48 4.45
CA VAL A 212 19.03 0.40 3.29
C VAL A 212 20.45 0.34 2.70
N ASN A 213 21.47 0.13 3.53
CA ASN A 213 22.87 0.06 3.10
C ASN A 213 23.15 -1.07 2.10
N GLU A 214 22.58 -2.26 2.34
CA GLU A 214 22.72 -3.37 1.41
C GLU A 214 21.69 -3.29 0.28
N SER A 215 20.50 -2.75 0.55
CA SER A 215 19.46 -2.54 -0.47
C SER A 215 19.93 -1.66 -1.65
N LYS A 216 20.87 -0.74 -1.41
CA LYS A 216 21.55 0.06 -2.46
C LYS A 216 22.30 -0.82 -3.46
N LEU A 217 23.03 -1.83 -2.97
CA LEU A 217 23.77 -2.77 -3.80
C LEU A 217 22.82 -3.74 -4.52
N ILE A 218 21.76 -4.19 -3.82
CA ILE A 218 20.69 -4.97 -4.42
C ILE A 218 20.06 -4.20 -5.58
N ALA A 219 19.64 -2.95 -5.36
CA ALA A 219 19.03 -2.09 -6.36
C ALA A 219 19.96 -1.88 -7.57
N LEU A 220 21.26 -1.68 -7.33
CA LEU A 220 22.25 -1.58 -8.40
C LEU A 220 22.30 -2.85 -9.24
N ARG A 221 22.32 -4.04 -8.61
CA ARG A 221 22.28 -5.31 -9.34
C ARG A 221 21.00 -5.47 -10.14
N LEU A 222 19.85 -5.10 -9.57
CA LEU A 222 18.56 -5.15 -10.27
C LEU A 222 18.53 -4.19 -11.48
N ALA A 223 19.09 -2.99 -11.34
CA ALA A 223 19.26 -2.06 -12.46
C ALA A 223 20.19 -2.64 -13.56
N GLN A 224 21.30 -3.28 -13.17
CA GLN A 224 22.22 -3.97 -14.08
C GLN A 224 21.58 -5.14 -14.83
N LEU A 225 20.65 -5.85 -14.18
CA LEU A 225 19.84 -6.92 -14.79
C LEU A 225 18.75 -6.38 -15.73
N GLY A 226 18.62 -5.06 -15.87
CA GLY A 226 17.70 -4.42 -16.80
C GLY A 226 16.23 -4.56 -16.39
N PHE A 227 15.92 -4.53 -15.09
CA PHE A 227 14.55 -4.34 -14.63
C PHE A 227 14.07 -2.93 -15.03
N ALA A 228 12.87 -2.84 -15.58
CA ALA A 228 12.32 -1.60 -16.14
C ALA A 228 11.99 -0.55 -15.06
N TYR A 229 11.68 -0.99 -13.85
CA TYR A 229 11.51 -0.14 -12.68
C TYR A 229 11.74 -0.93 -11.38
N LEU A 230 12.05 -0.22 -10.30
CA LEU A 230 12.19 -0.75 -8.94
C LEU A 230 11.03 -0.28 -8.07
N SER A 231 10.21 -1.22 -7.58
CA SER A 231 9.13 -0.94 -6.62
C SER A 231 9.62 -1.27 -5.20
N LEU A 232 9.60 -0.27 -4.32
CA LEU A 232 10.14 -0.38 -2.98
C LEU A 232 9.02 -0.54 -1.95
N SER A 233 9.19 -1.56 -1.12
CA SER A 233 8.40 -1.80 0.08
C SER A 233 9.31 -1.96 1.29
N VAL A 234 8.76 -2.27 2.45
CA VAL A 234 9.54 -2.64 3.64
C VAL A 234 8.89 -3.81 4.37
N GLY A 235 9.67 -4.56 5.14
CA GLY A 235 9.21 -5.55 6.11
C GLY A 235 8.21 -6.61 5.60
N GLY A 236 7.48 -7.22 6.54
CA GLY A 236 6.55 -8.32 6.29
C GLY A 236 7.28 -9.66 6.21
N LYS A 237 7.87 -10.10 7.32
CA LYS A 237 8.79 -11.24 7.39
C LYS A 237 8.26 -12.30 8.36
N PHE A 238 8.54 -13.58 8.08
CA PHE A 238 8.22 -14.64 9.03
C PHE A 238 9.18 -14.65 10.22
N GLU A 239 10.37 -14.08 10.06
CA GLU A 239 11.46 -14.13 11.03
C GLU A 239 11.18 -13.35 12.32
N ASP A 240 10.29 -12.36 12.30
CA ASP A 240 9.82 -11.63 13.48
C ASP A 240 8.31 -11.76 13.72
N ALA A 241 7.63 -12.61 12.93
CA ALA A 241 6.21 -12.86 13.10
C ALA A 241 5.91 -13.56 14.43
N GLU A 242 4.77 -13.23 15.02
CA GLU A 242 4.20 -13.98 16.13
C GLU A 242 3.81 -15.39 15.68
N HIS A 243 4.31 -16.40 16.38
CA HIS A 243 4.00 -17.80 16.11
C HIS A 243 3.07 -18.34 17.19
N VAL A 244 1.81 -18.59 16.82
CA VAL A 244 0.82 -19.20 17.70
C VAL A 244 0.66 -20.68 17.33
N PRO A 245 1.00 -21.64 18.20
CA PRO A 245 0.85 -23.06 17.92
C PRO A 245 -0.57 -23.41 17.46
N GLY A 246 -0.68 -24.19 16.38
CA GLY A 246 -1.97 -24.60 15.80
C GLY A 246 -2.66 -23.54 14.93
N GLN A 247 -2.05 -22.37 14.72
CA GLN A 247 -2.53 -21.38 13.76
C GLN A 247 -1.62 -21.32 12.52
N VAL A 248 -2.20 -20.89 11.40
CA VAL A 248 -1.44 -20.61 10.18
C VAL A 248 -0.54 -19.39 10.44
N PRO A 249 0.79 -19.48 10.25
CA PRO A 249 1.70 -18.35 10.42
C PRO A 249 1.34 -17.22 9.46
N TYR A 250 1.38 -15.98 9.95
CA TYR A 250 1.12 -14.79 9.16
C TYR A 250 2.32 -13.83 9.26
N PRO A 251 2.99 -13.46 8.15
CA PRO A 251 4.26 -12.75 8.19
C PRO A 251 4.15 -11.26 8.55
N TYR A 252 2.95 -10.77 8.88
CA TYR A 252 2.70 -9.35 9.14
C TYR A 252 2.24 -9.05 10.58
N THR A 253 2.48 -9.98 11.52
CA THR A 253 2.21 -9.82 12.95
C THR A 253 3.39 -9.24 13.74
N GLY A 254 4.61 -9.29 13.20
CA GLY A 254 5.80 -8.69 13.80
C GLY A 254 5.97 -7.19 13.52
N TYR A 255 7.04 -6.60 14.06
CA TYR A 255 7.42 -5.20 13.83
C TYR A 255 7.60 -4.88 12.34
N SER A 256 8.22 -5.79 11.59
CA SER A 256 8.38 -5.68 10.14
C SER A 256 7.03 -5.57 9.43
N GLY A 257 6.01 -6.30 9.91
CA GLY A 257 4.65 -6.28 9.40
C GLY A 257 3.94 -4.94 9.62
N ASP A 258 4.15 -4.34 10.78
CA ASP A 258 3.63 -3.01 11.11
C ASP A 258 4.32 -1.91 10.30
N ARG A 259 5.62 -2.06 10.01
CA ARG A 259 6.33 -1.16 9.08
C ARG A 259 5.81 -1.29 7.65
N CYS A 260 5.51 -2.51 7.19
CA CYS A 260 4.95 -2.75 5.87
C CYS A 260 3.56 -2.11 5.68
N MET A 261 2.70 -2.19 6.71
CA MET A 261 1.32 -1.71 6.68
C MET A 261 1.05 -0.75 7.84
N PRO A 262 1.69 0.44 7.82
CA PRO A 262 1.71 1.36 8.97
C PRO A 262 0.32 1.88 9.30
N GLY A 263 -0.06 1.81 10.58
CA GLY A 263 -1.32 2.34 11.11
C GLY A 263 -1.37 3.88 11.20
N ALA A 264 -2.44 4.40 11.80
CA ALA A 264 -2.69 5.83 11.93
C ALA A 264 -1.56 6.60 12.61
N TRP A 265 -0.94 6.02 13.65
CA TRP A 265 0.09 6.66 14.48
C TRP A 265 1.47 6.84 13.81
N TYR A 266 1.71 6.22 12.66
CA TYR A 266 2.95 6.45 11.91
C TYR A 266 2.92 7.79 11.15
N PRO A 267 4.06 8.47 10.99
CA PRO A 267 4.11 9.70 10.22
C PRO A 267 3.78 9.47 8.73
N PRO A 268 3.32 10.49 8.00
CA PRO A 268 3.21 10.42 6.54
C PRO A 268 4.60 10.26 5.88
N ALA A 269 4.62 9.77 4.65
CA ALA A 269 5.82 9.61 3.83
C ALA A 269 7.01 8.87 4.49
N LEU A 270 6.74 8.00 5.47
CA LEU A 270 7.75 7.43 6.38
C LEU A 270 8.84 6.56 5.73
N HIS A 271 8.71 6.18 4.46
CA HIS A 271 9.72 5.41 3.71
C HIS A 271 10.36 6.19 2.56
N ALA A 272 9.97 7.44 2.33
CA ALA A 272 10.50 8.24 1.23
C ALA A 272 12.02 8.43 1.33
N GLY A 273 12.55 8.61 2.54
CA GLY A 273 14.00 8.72 2.76
C GLY A 273 14.78 7.47 2.31
N LEU A 274 14.29 6.27 2.65
CA LEU A 274 14.91 5.01 2.22
C LEU A 274 14.92 4.88 0.69
N ALA A 275 13.81 5.24 0.04
CA ALA A 275 13.71 5.23 -1.42
C ALA A 275 14.67 6.22 -2.07
N GLY A 276 14.77 7.44 -1.53
CA GLY A 276 15.67 8.48 -2.02
C GLY A 276 17.13 8.07 -1.91
N GLU A 277 17.54 7.44 -0.82
CA GLU A 277 18.89 6.92 -0.65
C GLU A 277 19.26 5.83 -1.68
N ILE A 278 18.34 4.91 -1.95
CA ILE A 278 18.52 3.85 -2.95
C ILE A 278 18.61 4.46 -4.34
N LYS A 279 17.65 5.31 -4.71
CA LYS A 279 17.61 5.96 -6.02
C LYS A 279 18.86 6.81 -6.27
N ALA A 280 19.26 7.63 -5.31
CA ALA A 280 20.45 8.46 -5.43
C ALA A 280 21.71 7.61 -5.65
N PHE A 281 21.84 6.47 -4.94
CA PHE A 281 22.95 5.56 -5.14
C PHE A 281 22.96 4.92 -6.54
N VAL A 282 21.81 4.42 -7.01
CA VAL A 282 21.68 3.81 -8.34
C VAL A 282 22.00 4.83 -9.45
N ASN A 283 21.47 6.04 -9.34
CA ASN A 283 21.75 7.15 -10.27
C ASN A 283 23.24 7.51 -10.29
N ALA A 284 23.89 7.58 -9.12
CA ALA A 284 25.33 7.86 -9.01
C ALA A 284 26.21 6.76 -9.66
N LYS A 285 25.65 5.58 -9.93
CA LYS A 285 26.30 4.48 -10.67
C LYS A 285 25.98 4.48 -12.17
N GLY A 286 25.27 5.48 -12.67
CA GLY A 286 24.97 5.65 -14.09
C GLY A 286 23.70 4.94 -14.56
N TYR A 287 22.86 4.43 -13.65
CA TYR A 287 21.59 3.79 -13.98
C TYR A 287 20.43 4.73 -13.66
N ALA A 288 19.56 4.99 -14.63
CA ALA A 288 18.38 5.85 -14.46
C ALA A 288 17.09 5.03 -14.24
N THR A 289 17.20 3.81 -13.69
CA THR A 289 16.05 2.93 -13.48
C THR A 289 15.02 3.61 -12.57
N PRO A 290 13.78 3.83 -13.04
CA PRO A 290 12.72 4.47 -12.26
C PRO A 290 12.46 3.77 -10.92
N VAL A 291 12.24 4.56 -9.86
CA VAL A 291 11.93 4.04 -8.52
C VAL A 291 10.52 4.43 -8.10
N ALA A 292 9.75 3.47 -7.60
CA ALA A 292 8.49 3.66 -6.90
C ALA A 292 8.64 3.30 -5.42
N ALA A 293 7.88 3.95 -4.53
CA ALA A 293 7.86 3.55 -3.13
C ALA A 293 6.49 3.79 -2.47
N ALA A 294 6.13 2.90 -1.54
CA ALA A 294 4.96 3.03 -0.68
C ALA A 294 5.35 3.40 0.75
N GLY A 295 4.52 4.20 1.43
CA GLY A 295 4.78 4.57 2.82
C GLY A 295 3.93 5.72 3.34
N LYS A 296 2.60 5.55 3.37
CA LYS A 296 1.64 6.61 3.76
C LYS A 296 1.81 7.92 2.95
N ILE A 297 1.79 7.82 1.62
CA ILE A 297 1.99 8.94 0.68
C ILE A 297 0.69 9.23 -0.09
N SER A 298 -0.46 9.17 0.60
CA SER A 298 -1.77 9.41 -0.03
C SER A 298 -2.22 10.87 0.08
N ASP A 299 -1.52 11.70 0.85
CA ASP A 299 -1.74 13.14 0.84
C ASP A 299 -1.13 13.74 -0.44
N PRO A 300 -1.90 14.51 -1.24
CA PRO A 300 -1.40 15.07 -2.50
C PRO A 300 -0.18 15.97 -2.34
N ALA A 301 -0.06 16.72 -1.24
CA ALA A 301 1.09 17.58 -1.00
C ALA A 301 2.33 16.75 -0.68
N ASP A 302 2.21 15.70 0.14
CA ASP A 302 3.31 14.76 0.38
C ASP A 302 3.74 14.04 -0.89
N ALA A 303 2.78 13.57 -1.70
CA ALA A 303 3.04 12.90 -2.97
C ALA A 303 3.81 13.79 -3.96
N GLU A 304 3.39 15.04 -4.12
CA GLU A 304 4.08 16.02 -4.97
C GLU A 304 5.48 16.34 -4.43
N ARG A 305 5.60 16.53 -3.11
CA ARG A 305 6.85 16.86 -2.44
C ARG A 305 7.91 15.78 -2.64
N VAL A 306 7.60 14.51 -2.36
CA VAL A 306 8.59 13.41 -2.48
C VAL A 306 9.05 13.19 -3.93
N LEU A 307 8.20 13.50 -4.91
CA LEU A 307 8.57 13.46 -6.33
C LEU A 307 9.48 14.65 -6.70
N THR A 308 9.17 15.84 -6.20
CA THR A 308 9.92 17.08 -6.47
C THR A 308 11.31 17.03 -5.83
N GLU A 309 11.40 16.53 -4.60
CA GLU A 309 12.66 16.26 -3.89
C GLU A 309 13.50 15.14 -4.54
N GLY A 310 12.92 14.39 -5.49
CA GLY A 310 13.61 13.36 -6.23
C GLY A 310 13.74 12.03 -5.49
N ALA A 311 13.06 11.83 -4.37
CA ALA A 311 13.10 10.61 -3.57
C ALA A 311 12.59 9.36 -4.33
N MET A 312 11.68 9.58 -5.30
CA MET A 312 11.16 8.55 -6.20
C MET A 312 10.72 9.19 -7.53
N ASP A 313 10.39 8.37 -8.52
CA ASP A 313 9.93 8.81 -9.85
C ASP A 313 8.42 8.70 -10.02
N PHE A 314 7.78 7.81 -9.25
CA PHE A 314 6.34 7.69 -9.13
C PHE A 314 5.95 7.16 -7.74
N VAL A 315 4.80 7.60 -7.23
CA VAL A 315 4.33 7.26 -5.88
C VAL A 315 3.48 6.01 -5.92
N ALA A 316 3.72 5.07 -5.01
CA ALA A 316 2.89 3.88 -4.85
C ALA A 316 1.87 4.09 -3.72
N ILE A 317 0.60 4.32 -4.09
CA ILE A 317 -0.49 4.60 -3.17
C ILE A 317 -1.41 3.38 -3.07
N ALA A 318 -1.25 2.59 -2.01
CA ALA A 318 -2.06 1.40 -1.75
C ALA A 318 -3.45 1.76 -1.18
N ARG A 319 -3.53 1.83 0.16
CA ARG A 319 -4.79 2.03 0.91
C ARG A 319 -5.50 3.37 0.61
N GLY A 320 -4.76 4.39 0.19
CA GLY A 320 -5.33 5.66 -0.27
C GLY A 320 -6.18 5.49 -1.52
N LEU A 321 -5.68 4.79 -2.54
CA LEU A 321 -6.45 4.49 -3.75
C LEU A 321 -7.53 3.44 -3.51
N LEU A 322 -7.33 2.52 -2.56
CA LEU A 322 -8.42 1.66 -2.11
C LEU A 322 -9.55 2.48 -1.49
N ALA A 323 -9.26 3.47 -0.63
CA ALA A 323 -10.28 4.33 -0.06
C ALA A 323 -10.98 5.18 -1.13
N ASP A 324 -10.19 5.76 -2.03
CA ASP A 324 -10.65 6.67 -3.09
C ASP A 324 -9.97 6.39 -4.43
N PRO A 325 -10.55 5.53 -5.29
CA PRO A 325 -9.98 5.28 -6.61
C PRO A 325 -9.94 6.54 -7.49
N ASP A 326 -10.84 7.50 -7.27
CA ASP A 326 -10.95 8.74 -8.06
C ASP A 326 -9.95 9.83 -7.62
N TRP A 327 -9.04 9.50 -6.70
CA TRP A 327 -8.04 10.40 -6.15
C TRP A 327 -7.27 11.19 -7.21
N VAL A 328 -6.81 10.54 -8.29
CA VAL A 328 -6.01 11.23 -9.33
C VAL A 328 -6.86 12.25 -10.07
N ASN A 329 -8.10 11.91 -10.41
CA ASN A 329 -9.05 12.83 -11.04
C ASN A 329 -9.37 14.02 -10.14
N LYS A 330 -9.60 13.79 -8.84
CA LYS A 330 -9.84 14.84 -7.84
C LYS A 330 -8.64 15.76 -7.68
N VAL A 331 -7.41 15.21 -7.62
CA VAL A 331 -6.17 16.00 -7.59
C VAL A 331 -6.04 16.85 -8.85
N ARG A 332 -6.29 16.27 -10.03
CA ARG A 332 -6.24 16.99 -11.31
C ARG A 332 -7.26 18.12 -11.38
N ALA A 333 -8.44 17.94 -10.80
CA ALA A 333 -9.50 18.95 -10.76
C ALA A 333 -9.33 19.97 -9.61
N GLY A 334 -8.31 19.84 -8.76
CA GLY A 334 -8.13 20.70 -7.58
C GLY A 334 -9.16 20.46 -6.46
N GLN A 335 -9.90 19.35 -6.51
CA GLN A 335 -10.96 18.99 -5.56
C GLN A 335 -10.39 18.23 -4.34
N LEU A 336 -9.35 18.78 -3.72
CA LEU A 336 -8.58 18.08 -2.68
C LEU A 336 -9.40 17.82 -1.41
N ASP A 337 -10.43 18.62 -1.16
CA ASP A 337 -11.34 18.50 -0.03
C ASP A 337 -12.38 17.38 -0.19
N ARG A 338 -12.57 16.85 -1.42
CA ARG A 338 -13.43 15.71 -1.73
C ARG A 338 -12.69 14.37 -1.69
N ILE A 339 -11.39 14.37 -1.43
CA ILE A 339 -10.60 13.13 -1.34
C ILE A 339 -11.00 12.37 -0.08
N ILE A 340 -11.42 11.11 -0.23
CA ILE A 340 -11.66 10.20 0.89
C ILE A 340 -10.29 9.74 1.43
N ARG A 341 -9.84 10.42 2.49
CA ARG A 341 -8.56 10.13 3.13
C ARG A 341 -8.63 8.80 3.87
N CYS A 342 -7.72 7.88 3.54
CA CYS A 342 -7.55 6.65 4.31
C CYS A 342 -7.17 7.03 5.76
N ASP A 343 -7.95 6.52 6.72
CA ASP A 343 -7.73 6.67 8.17
C ASP A 343 -6.65 5.72 8.72
N TYR A 344 -6.09 4.86 7.86
CA TYR A 344 -5.09 3.85 8.22
C TYR A 344 -5.57 2.89 9.33
N CYS A 345 -6.88 2.63 9.42
CA CYS A 345 -7.49 1.73 10.42
C CYS A 345 -7.09 0.25 10.29
N ASN A 346 -6.48 -0.13 9.15
CA ASN A 346 -6.05 -1.49 8.86
C ASN A 346 -7.16 -2.57 8.86
N VAL A 347 -8.44 -2.18 8.75
CA VAL A 347 -9.55 -3.14 8.53
C VAL A 347 -9.31 -3.97 7.26
N CYS A 348 -8.82 -3.34 6.18
CA CYS A 348 -8.43 -4.05 4.95
C CYS A 348 -7.33 -5.10 5.18
N LYS A 349 -6.27 -4.77 5.95
CA LYS A 349 -5.22 -5.71 6.38
C LYS A 349 -5.80 -6.88 7.18
N HIS A 350 -6.71 -6.60 8.10
CA HIS A 350 -7.32 -7.62 8.94
C HIS A 350 -8.21 -8.59 8.14
N LEU A 351 -8.97 -8.07 7.17
CA LEU A 351 -9.78 -8.91 6.27
C LEU A 351 -8.89 -9.85 5.45
N ASP A 352 -7.81 -9.36 4.85
CA ASP A 352 -6.89 -10.22 4.11
C ASP A 352 -6.21 -11.28 5.00
N GLY A 353 -5.71 -10.87 6.16
CA GLY A 353 -5.10 -11.78 7.15
C GLY A 353 -6.06 -12.87 7.65
N THR A 354 -7.37 -12.59 7.63
CA THR A 354 -8.44 -13.56 7.98
C THR A 354 -9.10 -14.21 6.76
N HIS A 355 -8.50 -14.06 5.57
CA HIS A 355 -8.92 -14.70 4.32
C HIS A 355 -10.36 -14.31 3.89
N LYS A 356 -10.74 -13.05 4.10
CA LYS A 356 -12.05 -12.50 3.73
C LYS A 356 -11.91 -11.49 2.59
N LYS A 357 -12.99 -11.32 1.80
CA LYS A 357 -13.10 -10.25 0.79
C LYS A 357 -12.67 -8.91 1.38
N VAL A 358 -11.69 -8.28 0.75
CA VAL A 358 -11.08 -7.04 1.24
C VAL A 358 -11.93 -5.85 0.80
N VAL A 359 -12.45 -5.11 1.78
CA VAL A 359 -13.20 -3.86 1.59
C VAL A 359 -12.56 -2.73 2.40
N CYS A 360 -12.83 -1.48 2.02
CA CYS A 360 -12.43 -0.33 2.82
C CYS A 360 -13.46 -0.06 3.93
N PHE A 361 -12.98 0.25 5.14
CA PHE A 361 -13.84 0.67 6.24
C PHE A 361 -14.66 1.91 5.90
N LEU A 362 -14.17 2.78 5.03
CA LEU A 362 -14.81 4.07 4.71
C LEU A 362 -15.96 3.96 3.70
N TRP A 363 -16.10 2.83 3.01
CA TRP A 363 -17.19 2.62 2.05
C TRP A 363 -18.53 2.38 2.75
N PRO A 364 -19.67 2.62 2.07
CA PRO A 364 -20.97 2.16 2.52
C PRO A 364 -20.98 0.66 2.85
N LYS A 365 -21.81 0.27 3.82
CA LYS A 365 -21.87 -1.11 4.29
C LYS A 365 -22.44 -2.01 3.18
N GLY A 366 -21.69 -3.05 2.82
CA GLY A 366 -22.09 -4.04 1.81
C GLY A 366 -21.39 -3.84 0.47
N ASP A 367 -20.77 -2.69 0.26
CA ASP A 367 -20.07 -2.39 -0.99
C ASP A 367 -18.79 -3.22 -1.10
N LEU A 368 -18.58 -3.80 -2.29
CA LEU A 368 -17.33 -4.47 -2.66
C LEU A 368 -16.37 -3.54 -3.39
N GLN A 369 -16.83 -2.38 -3.84
CA GLN A 369 -16.06 -1.37 -4.55
C GLN A 369 -16.32 0.01 -3.96
N ALA A 370 -15.39 0.93 -4.14
CA ALA A 370 -15.68 2.33 -3.83
C ALA A 370 -16.83 2.83 -4.73
N PRO A 371 -17.83 3.56 -4.18
CA PRO A 371 -18.85 4.23 -4.97
C PRO A 371 -18.23 5.05 -6.10
N ALA A 372 -18.86 5.06 -7.27
CA ALA A 372 -18.41 5.89 -8.39
C ALA A 372 -18.62 7.39 -8.06
N ASP A 373 -17.62 8.23 -8.34
CA ASP A 373 -17.73 9.69 -8.27
C ASP A 373 -18.26 10.26 -9.60
N ASP A 374 -19.33 9.66 -10.14
CA ASP A 374 -19.97 10.03 -11.41
C ASP A 374 -21.26 10.84 -11.24
N ALA A 375 -21.76 10.95 -10.02
CA ALA A 375 -22.95 11.71 -9.68
C ALA A 375 -22.60 13.06 -9.06
N VAL A 376 -23.35 14.11 -9.43
CA VAL A 376 -23.43 15.34 -8.63
C VAL A 376 -24.16 14.99 -7.34
N THR A 377 -23.44 14.46 -6.35
CA THR A 377 -23.99 14.15 -5.04
C THR A 377 -24.08 15.42 -4.20
N THR A 378 -25.28 15.71 -3.69
CA THR A 378 -25.45 16.82 -2.74
C THR A 378 -24.76 16.46 -1.44
N ALA A 379 -23.81 17.31 -1.01
CA ALA A 379 -23.14 17.15 0.27
C ALA A 379 -24.17 17.04 1.42
N PRO A 380 -23.92 16.22 2.45
CA PRO A 380 -24.75 16.22 3.65
C PRO A 380 -24.86 17.64 4.23
N ALA A 381 -26.06 18.03 4.66
CA ALA A 381 -26.31 19.36 5.21
C ALA A 381 -26.62 19.26 6.70
N TRP A 382 -25.95 20.07 7.51
CA TRP A 382 -26.31 20.23 8.91
C TRP A 382 -27.71 20.82 9.07
N GLY A 383 -28.36 20.49 10.18
CA GLY A 383 -29.54 21.23 10.62
C GLY A 383 -29.20 22.67 11.05
N SER A 384 -30.21 23.39 11.52
CA SER A 384 -30.04 24.75 12.05
C SER A 384 -29.09 24.83 13.26
N ASP A 385 -28.87 23.70 13.94
CA ASP A 385 -27.94 23.53 15.06
C ASP A 385 -26.47 23.42 14.63
N LYS A 386 -26.18 23.44 13.32
CA LYS A 386 -24.84 23.26 12.73
C LYS A 386 -24.13 22.02 13.26
N GLY A 387 -24.86 20.92 13.46
CA GLY A 387 -24.33 19.65 13.92
C GLY A 387 -24.28 19.51 15.45
N ASN A 388 -24.54 20.57 16.22
CA ASN A 388 -24.60 20.54 17.69
C ASN A 388 -23.40 19.80 18.31
N LEU A 389 -22.20 20.07 17.77
CA LEU A 389 -20.95 19.51 18.27
C LEU A 389 -20.74 19.98 19.70
N LYS A 390 -20.49 19.03 20.59
CA LYS A 390 -20.21 19.26 22.01
C LYS A 390 -18.89 18.60 22.37
N ILE A 391 -18.19 19.20 23.33
CA ILE A 391 -16.96 18.67 23.92
C ILE A 391 -17.13 18.64 25.43
N ARG A 392 -16.61 17.58 26.06
CA ARG A 392 -16.42 17.50 27.51
C ARG A 392 -15.10 16.84 27.81
N GLN A 393 -14.47 17.21 28.92
CA GLN A 393 -13.28 16.54 29.41
C GLN A 393 -13.69 15.40 30.36
N GLU A 394 -13.18 14.20 30.13
CA GLU A 394 -13.49 13.00 30.92
C GLU A 394 -12.24 12.12 31.01
N GLY A 395 -11.75 11.86 32.23
CA GLY A 395 -10.58 10.99 32.44
C GLY A 395 -9.30 11.46 31.75
N GLY A 396 -9.11 12.77 31.56
CA GLY A 396 -7.95 13.32 30.84
C GLY A 396 -8.08 13.32 29.32
N ALA A 397 -9.22 12.89 28.76
CA ALA A 397 -9.51 12.89 27.34
C ALA A 397 -10.57 13.95 26.96
N ALA A 398 -10.59 14.39 25.71
CA ALA A 398 -11.70 15.15 25.16
C ALA A 398 -12.72 14.19 24.53
N VAL A 399 -13.95 14.21 25.00
CA VAL A 399 -15.06 13.43 24.43
C VAL A 399 -15.95 14.34 23.61
N LEU A 400 -16.00 14.09 22.31
CA LEU A 400 -16.79 14.84 21.34
C LEU A 400 -18.05 14.07 20.95
N THR A 401 -19.19 14.77 20.85
CA THR A 401 -20.47 14.21 20.35
C THR A 401 -21.20 15.23 19.47
N TRP A 402 -21.95 14.74 18.48
CA TRP A 402 -22.70 15.59 17.52
C TRP A 402 -24.00 14.93 17.04
N THR A 403 -24.81 15.70 16.31
CA THR A 403 -26.07 15.25 15.71
C THR A 403 -25.83 14.40 14.47
N LYS A 404 -26.52 13.25 14.37
CA LYS A 404 -26.49 12.41 13.16
C LYS A 404 -27.14 13.16 11.99
N THR A 405 -26.44 13.21 10.86
CA THR A 405 -26.86 13.92 9.64
C THR A 405 -27.34 12.92 8.58
N PRO A 406 -28.55 13.11 8.00
CA PRO A 406 -29.02 12.32 6.87
C PRO A 406 -28.06 12.39 5.67
N GLY A 407 -27.84 11.27 4.98
CA GLY A 407 -26.92 11.18 3.84
C GLY A 407 -25.43 11.08 4.19
N ALA A 408 -25.05 11.25 5.47
CA ALA A 408 -23.67 11.06 5.89
C ALA A 408 -23.29 9.56 5.92
N ALA A 409 -22.27 9.19 5.16
CA ALA A 409 -21.64 7.87 5.19
C ALA A 409 -20.58 7.77 6.32
N ARG A 410 -19.94 8.90 6.65
CA ARG A 410 -18.97 9.05 7.74
C ARG A 410 -18.92 10.50 8.23
N TYR A 411 -18.08 10.75 9.22
CA TYR A 411 -17.75 12.07 9.74
C TYR A 411 -16.24 12.22 9.84
N ASP A 412 -15.69 13.26 9.22
CA ASP A 412 -14.27 13.59 9.34
C ASP A 412 -14.12 14.57 10.52
N VAL A 413 -13.25 14.23 11.46
CA VAL A 413 -12.97 15.01 12.68
C VAL A 413 -11.73 15.85 12.44
N TYR A 414 -11.86 17.15 12.65
CA TYR A 414 -10.79 18.12 12.47
C TYR A 414 -10.36 18.69 13.81
N ARG A 415 -9.05 18.87 13.99
CA ARG A 415 -8.43 19.43 15.19
C ARG A 415 -7.35 20.43 14.82
N ALA A 416 -7.19 21.45 15.63
CA ALA A 416 -5.94 22.19 15.75
C ALA A 416 -5.56 22.30 17.22
N ALA A 417 -4.25 22.27 17.49
CA ALA A 417 -3.66 22.57 18.78
C ALA A 417 -3.05 23.98 18.73
N ASP A 418 -3.36 24.79 19.74
CA ASP A 418 -3.02 26.21 19.81
C ASP A 418 -3.35 26.96 18.51
N ASP A 419 -2.40 27.76 18.04
CA ASP A 419 -2.51 28.55 16.82
C ASP A 419 -2.10 27.74 15.57
N GLY A 420 -1.97 26.41 15.72
CA GLY A 420 -1.53 25.50 14.68
C GLY A 420 -2.53 25.30 13.54
N GLU A 421 -2.07 24.62 12.50
CA GLU A 421 -2.91 24.25 11.36
C GLU A 421 -3.99 23.24 11.76
N VAL A 422 -5.15 23.35 11.11
CA VAL A 422 -6.21 22.36 11.28
C VAL A 422 -5.93 21.16 10.41
N THR A 423 -5.84 20.00 11.04
CA THR A 423 -5.66 18.70 10.41
C THR A 423 -6.89 17.83 10.57
N VAL A 424 -7.09 16.91 9.64
CA VAL A 424 -8.05 15.80 9.80
C VAL A 424 -7.38 14.77 10.71
N GLU A 425 -7.96 14.52 11.88
CA GLU A 425 -7.42 13.56 12.85
C GLU A 425 -7.96 12.15 12.65
N ASP A 426 -9.25 12.03 12.33
CA ASP A 426 -9.92 10.72 12.23
C ASP A 426 -11.15 10.78 11.32
N ALA A 427 -11.58 9.62 10.84
CA ALA A 427 -12.81 9.44 10.08
C ALA A 427 -13.68 8.35 10.75
N VAL A 428 -14.82 8.76 11.32
CA VAL A 428 -15.67 7.87 12.12
C VAL A 428 -17.05 7.66 11.50
N LYS A 429 -17.64 6.49 11.75
CA LYS A 429 -19.02 6.14 11.33
C LYS A 429 -20.08 6.37 12.40
N VAL A 430 -19.66 6.81 13.59
CA VAL A 430 -20.51 7.08 14.75
C VAL A 430 -20.43 8.56 15.09
N THR A 431 -21.38 9.05 15.88
CA THR A 431 -21.47 10.48 16.25
C THR A 431 -20.77 10.79 17.57
N ARG A 432 -19.68 10.06 17.84
CA ARG A 432 -18.86 10.19 19.04
C ARG A 432 -17.41 9.91 18.70
N TRP A 433 -16.50 10.73 19.21
CA TRP A 433 -15.06 10.51 19.10
C TRP A 433 -14.34 10.92 20.39
N VAL A 434 -13.18 10.33 20.64
CA VAL A 434 -12.40 10.57 21.87
C VAL A 434 -10.97 10.92 21.51
N ASP A 435 -10.53 12.11 21.92
CA ASP A 435 -9.15 12.53 21.84
C ASP A 435 -8.43 12.20 23.16
N ASN A 436 -7.55 11.20 23.12
CA ASN A 436 -6.72 10.82 24.26
C ASN A 436 -5.34 11.49 24.25
N THR A 437 -5.14 12.51 23.40
CA THR A 437 -3.85 13.17 23.16
C THR A 437 -3.88 14.66 23.49
N ILE A 438 -4.87 15.09 24.26
CA ILE A 438 -4.90 16.44 24.82
C ILE A 438 -3.89 16.57 25.97
N MET A 439 -3.29 17.74 26.09
CA MET A 439 -2.28 18.06 27.09
C MET A 439 -2.69 19.33 27.83
N ALA A 440 -2.48 19.33 29.14
CA ALA A 440 -2.72 20.51 29.95
C ALA A 440 -1.76 21.65 29.57
N GLY A 441 -2.27 22.89 29.63
CA GLY A 441 -1.53 24.08 29.19
C GLY A 441 -1.53 24.31 27.68
N MET A 442 -2.14 23.43 26.90
CA MET A 442 -2.45 23.66 25.47
C MET A 442 -3.92 24.01 25.30
N SER A 443 -4.23 24.68 24.19
CA SER A 443 -5.60 24.90 23.73
C SER A 443 -5.89 24.04 22.49
N TYR A 444 -7.14 23.62 22.35
CA TYR A 444 -7.58 22.80 21.23
C TYR A 444 -8.88 23.35 20.67
N ARG A 445 -9.01 23.26 19.36
CA ARG A 445 -10.25 23.56 18.64
C ARG A 445 -10.63 22.42 17.74
N TYR A 446 -11.91 22.08 17.73
CA TYR A 446 -12.44 20.97 16.95
C TYR A 446 -13.64 21.39 16.13
N TYR A 447 -13.77 20.78 14.95
CA TYR A 447 -15.03 20.73 14.22
C TYR A 447 -15.15 19.39 13.51
N VAL A 448 -16.35 19.09 13.03
CA VAL A 448 -16.65 17.88 12.28
C VAL A 448 -17.25 18.27 10.93
N ARG A 449 -17.01 17.47 9.89
CA ARG A 449 -17.75 17.53 8.63
C ARG A 449 -18.49 16.21 8.41
N ALA A 450 -19.76 16.29 8.05
CA ALA A 450 -20.53 15.13 7.62
C ALA A 450 -20.21 14.84 6.15
N CYS A 451 -19.76 13.63 5.85
CA CYS A 451 -19.23 13.26 4.54
C CYS A 451 -20.11 12.20 3.89
N GLY A 452 -20.48 12.44 2.63
CA GLY A 452 -21.17 11.50 1.76
C GLY A 452 -20.28 10.34 1.30
N PRO A 453 -20.84 9.37 0.57
CA PRO A 453 -20.16 8.14 0.17
C PRO A 453 -19.03 8.36 -0.85
N THR A 454 -19.09 9.44 -1.64
CA THR A 454 -18.15 9.79 -2.71
C THR A 454 -17.13 10.86 -2.30
N GLY A 455 -17.23 11.38 -1.07
CA GLY A 455 -16.32 12.38 -0.52
C GLY A 455 -16.90 13.78 -0.36
N ASP A 456 -18.09 14.07 -0.89
CA ASP A 456 -18.77 15.35 -0.67
C ASP A 456 -19.02 15.60 0.82
N ALA A 457 -18.56 16.75 1.32
CA ALA A 457 -18.57 17.02 2.74
C ALA A 457 -19.33 18.33 3.05
N SER A 458 -20.13 18.30 4.11
CA SER A 458 -20.83 19.47 4.64
C SER A 458 -19.88 20.64 4.88
N PRO A 459 -20.38 21.88 5.04
CA PRO A 459 -19.61 22.91 5.76
C PRO A 459 -19.16 22.41 7.15
N PRO A 460 -18.16 23.02 7.78
CA PRO A 460 -17.82 22.70 9.17
C PRO A 460 -19.05 22.80 10.10
N SER A 461 -19.11 21.91 11.09
CA SER A 461 -20.04 22.06 12.23
C SER A 461 -19.77 23.36 12.99
N ASN A 462 -20.55 23.65 14.04
CA ASN A 462 -20.09 24.58 15.07
C ASN A 462 -18.72 24.11 15.62
N THR A 463 -17.84 25.07 15.90
CA THR A 463 -16.52 24.82 16.49
C THR A 463 -16.65 24.74 18.00
N VAL A 464 -15.91 23.82 18.62
CA VAL A 464 -15.79 23.70 20.07
C VAL A 464 -14.34 23.84 20.50
N HIS A 465 -14.11 24.37 21.69
CA HIS A 465 -12.79 24.64 22.24
C HIS A 465 -12.60 23.90 23.56
N LEU A 466 -11.37 23.47 23.82
CA LEU A 466 -10.97 22.89 25.09
C LEU A 466 -9.57 23.38 25.45
N ALA A 467 -9.39 23.88 26.67
CA ALA A 467 -8.09 24.23 27.22
C ALA A 467 -7.94 23.50 28.56
N PRO A 468 -7.36 22.29 28.58
CA PRO A 468 -7.23 21.52 29.81
C PRO A 468 -6.32 22.25 30.79
N GLU A 469 -6.79 22.42 32.03
CA GLU A 469 -6.03 23.13 33.06
C GLU A 469 -4.83 22.31 33.54
N MET A 470 -3.73 23.01 33.83
CA MET A 470 -2.56 22.41 34.49
C MET A 470 -2.93 21.92 35.89
N PRO A 471 -2.53 20.69 36.29
CA PRO A 471 -2.70 20.25 37.67
C PRO A 471 -2.04 21.22 38.65
N ALA A 472 -2.75 21.63 39.70
CA ALA A 472 -2.31 22.64 40.67
C ALA A 472 -0.93 22.33 41.31
N ASP A 473 -0.58 21.05 41.44
CA ASP A 473 0.69 20.60 42.03
C ASP A 473 1.91 20.81 41.10
N ALA A 474 1.70 21.00 39.79
CA ALA A 474 2.79 21.20 38.83
C ALA A 474 3.38 22.62 38.86
N THR A 475 2.63 23.60 39.37
CA THR A 475 3.07 25.01 39.48
C THR A 475 3.81 25.34 40.77
N ALA A 476 3.75 24.48 41.80
CA ALA A 476 4.30 24.75 43.13
C ALA A 476 5.82 24.48 43.26
N GLY A 477 6.44 23.77 42.31
CA GLY A 477 7.83 23.29 42.41
C GLY A 477 8.93 24.28 42.00
N ARG A 478 8.62 25.47 41.45
CA ARG A 478 9.63 26.41 40.93
C ARG A 478 10.10 27.50 41.89
N ALA A 479 9.67 27.49 43.16
CA ALA A 479 9.99 28.54 44.14
C ALA A 479 10.95 28.08 45.27
N ARG A 480 11.81 27.08 45.05
CA ARG A 480 12.86 26.73 46.00
C ARG A 480 14.19 26.42 45.30
N THR A 481 15.02 27.45 45.14
CA THR A 481 16.46 27.51 45.46
C THR A 481 17.06 28.77 44.85
N GLU A 482 16.88 29.91 45.51
CA GLU A 482 17.86 31.01 45.57
C GLU A 482 17.72 31.65 46.95
N ALA A 483 18.47 31.13 47.92
CA ALA A 483 18.76 31.73 49.21
C ALA A 483 20.16 31.33 49.64
#